data_AF-A0A168B369-F1
#
_entry.id   AF-A0A168B369-F1
#
_cell.length_a   1.000
_cell.length_b   1.000
_cell.length_c   1.000
_cell.angle_alpha   90.00
_cell.angle_beta   90.00
_cell.angle_gamma   90.00
#
_symmetry.space_group_name_H-M   'P 1'
#
loop_
_entity.id
_entity.type
_entity.pdbx_description
1 polymer ?
#
loop_
_entity_poly.entity_id
_entity_poly.type
_entity_poly.pdbx_seq_one_letter_code
_entity_poly.pdbx_strand_id
1 'polypeptide(L)'
;MYIGFHRPGGLLAALGLLFIRCIDDAAAIGPVPVQNSGLAGINGFTFYDPFCAHACYRSFSPFPLSCTNTIEAGGHTTADELAHDIALCRASNFPFLSSIAWCVHLYCPQDAVPASLVEKFWETEITGDVSVVPQWSYGEVMSNISRPPTRVLTAEIGNGAELNETSLTTMAVFNVTENTLVYFFRETALESIYGYV
;
A
#
# COMPACT_ATOMS: atom_id res chain seq x y z
N MET A 1 -33.44 55.76 -44.18
CA MET A 1 -32.85 55.30 -45.46
C MET A 1 -32.67 53.79 -45.33
N TYR A 2 -33.56 53.01 -45.97
CA TYR A 2 -33.38 51.59 -46.25
C TYR A 2 -32.08 51.42 -47.08
N ILE A 3 -31.40 50.26 -47.19
CA ILE A 3 -31.85 48.95 -47.69
C ILE A 3 -30.71 47.95 -47.35
N GLY A 4 -31.05 46.73 -46.91
CA GLY A 4 -30.12 45.58 -46.88
C GLY A 4 -30.01 44.90 -48.25
N PHE A 5 -29.51 43.65 -48.29
CA PHE A 5 -29.34 42.68 -49.41
C PHE A 5 -27.86 42.36 -49.67
N HIS A 6 -27.41 41.14 -49.98
CA HIS A 6 -27.99 39.80 -50.13
C HIS A 6 -26.82 38.80 -50.07
N ARG A 7 -27.04 37.61 -49.49
CA ARG A 7 -26.19 36.41 -49.68
C ARG A 7 -26.29 35.91 -51.14
N PRO A 8 -25.24 35.27 -51.67
CA PRO A 8 -25.34 33.86 -52.11
C PRO A 8 -24.16 33.04 -51.52
N GLY A 9 -24.22 31.75 -51.20
CA GLY A 9 -24.93 30.64 -51.84
C GLY A 9 -23.94 29.87 -52.74
N GLY A 10 -23.35 28.77 -52.24
CA GLY A 10 -22.47 27.83 -52.98
C GLY A 10 -21.44 27.18 -52.04
N LEU A 11 -21.64 25.97 -51.48
CA LEU A 11 -21.64 24.61 -52.04
C LEU A 11 -20.24 24.13 -52.49
N LEU A 12 -19.83 22.96 -51.95
CA LEU A 12 -18.63 22.14 -52.26
C LEU A 12 -17.35 22.60 -51.51
N ALA A 13 -16.57 21.76 -50.82
CA ALA A 13 -16.39 20.32 -50.90
C ALA A 13 -16.06 19.73 -49.52
N ALA A 14 -16.60 18.53 -49.29
CA ALA A 14 -16.19 17.64 -48.21
C ALA A 14 -14.76 17.16 -48.47
N LEU A 15 -13.84 17.43 -47.53
CA LEU A 15 -12.59 16.70 -47.40
C LEU A 15 -12.61 16.05 -46.02
N GLY A 16 -13.04 14.79 -46.00
CA GLY A 16 -13.01 13.94 -44.83
C GLY A 16 -11.56 13.69 -44.41
N LEU A 17 -11.15 14.33 -43.33
CA LEU A 17 -10.00 13.90 -42.55
C LEU A 17 -10.52 12.85 -41.57
N LEU A 18 -10.38 11.58 -41.94
CA LEU A 18 -10.47 10.44 -41.04
C LEU A 18 -9.34 10.60 -40.00
N PHE A 19 -9.64 11.26 -38.88
CA PHE A 19 -8.84 11.11 -37.66
C PHE A 19 -9.10 9.70 -37.13
N ILE A 20 -8.24 8.76 -37.54
CA ILE A 20 -8.10 7.47 -36.88
C ILE A 20 -7.69 7.80 -35.44
N ARG A 21 -8.64 7.67 -34.50
CA ARG A 21 -8.31 7.57 -33.08
C ARG A 21 -7.61 6.23 -32.89
N CYS A 22 -6.29 6.22 -32.84
CA CYS A 22 -5.57 5.15 -32.16
C CYS A 22 -6.00 5.24 -30.70
N ILE A 23 -6.85 4.31 -30.28
CA ILE A 23 -7.04 4.03 -28.86
C ILE A 23 -5.78 3.24 -28.51
N ASP A 24 -4.77 3.94 -28.02
CA ASP A 24 -3.64 3.28 -27.37
C ASP A 24 -4.16 2.74 -26.04
N ASP A 25 -4.83 1.59 -26.07
CA ASP A 25 -4.95 0.72 -24.90
C ASP A 25 -3.57 0.12 -24.65
N ALA A 26 -2.64 0.98 -24.22
CA ALA A 26 -1.46 0.54 -23.51
C ALA A 26 -1.95 0.07 -22.13
N ALA A 27 -2.46 -1.17 -22.07
CA ALA A 27 -2.38 -1.91 -20.84
C ALA A 27 -0.89 -1.95 -20.48
N ALA A 28 -0.49 -1.14 -19.51
CA ALA A 28 0.82 -1.21 -18.91
C ALA A 28 0.90 -2.58 -18.23
N ILE A 29 1.31 -3.59 -18.98
CA ILE A 29 1.78 -4.85 -18.43
C ILE A 29 3.16 -4.51 -17.86
N GLY A 30 3.15 -3.83 -16.72
CA GLY A 30 4.34 -3.72 -15.89
C GLY A 30 4.85 -5.14 -15.63
N PRO A 31 6.17 -5.32 -15.46
CA PRO A 31 6.71 -6.63 -15.14
C PRO A 31 5.94 -7.19 -13.94
N VAL A 32 5.35 -8.38 -14.11
CA VAL A 32 4.81 -9.16 -13.00
C VAL A 32 5.91 -9.19 -11.92
N PRO A 33 5.61 -8.83 -10.67
CA PRO A 33 6.60 -8.90 -9.60
C PRO A 33 7.20 -10.30 -9.63
N VAL A 34 8.49 -10.39 -9.97
CA VAL A 34 9.21 -11.64 -9.79
C VAL A 34 9.21 -11.84 -8.30
N GLN A 35 8.35 -12.75 -7.83
CA GLN A 35 8.47 -13.33 -6.51
C GLN A 35 9.83 -14.03 -6.56
N ASN A 36 10.87 -13.37 -6.05
CA ASN A 36 12.15 -14.02 -5.83
C ASN A 36 11.89 -15.10 -4.78
N SER A 37 11.47 -16.28 -5.19
CA SER A 37 11.38 -17.42 -4.29
C SER A 37 12.81 -17.85 -3.98
N GLY A 38 13.21 -17.75 -2.72
CA GLY A 38 14.58 -18.02 -2.32
C GLY A 38 14.69 -18.24 -0.82
N LEU A 39 15.83 -18.80 -0.41
CA LEU A 39 16.20 -18.86 0.99
C LEU A 39 16.71 -17.49 1.44
N ALA A 40 16.33 -17.08 2.65
CA ALA A 40 16.69 -15.77 3.20
C ALA A 40 18.22 -15.54 3.13
N GLY A 41 18.64 -14.36 2.69
CA GLY A 41 20.06 -13.99 2.60
C GLY A 41 20.85 -14.68 1.48
N ILE A 42 20.29 -15.69 0.79
CA ILE A 42 20.94 -16.32 -0.36
C ILE A 42 20.67 -15.47 -1.61
N ASN A 43 21.73 -15.16 -2.36
CA ASN A 43 21.68 -14.33 -3.57
C ASN A 43 20.96 -12.97 -3.37
N GLY A 44 21.05 -12.41 -2.17
CA GLY A 44 20.45 -11.11 -1.84
C GLY A 44 18.94 -11.14 -1.62
N PHE A 45 18.32 -12.32 -1.46
CA PHE A 45 16.89 -12.40 -1.16
C PHE A 45 16.60 -11.87 0.26
N THR A 46 15.73 -10.86 0.34
CA THR A 46 15.19 -10.27 1.57
C THR A 46 13.67 -10.17 1.49
N PHE A 47 12.98 -10.41 2.61
CA PHE A 47 11.52 -10.37 2.70
C PHE A 47 10.99 -9.26 3.63
N TYR A 48 11.87 -8.40 4.15
CA TYR A 48 11.49 -7.20 4.91
C TYR A 48 12.26 -5.99 4.38
N ASP A 49 11.95 -5.57 3.16
CA ASP A 49 12.63 -4.45 2.49
C ASP A 49 11.63 -3.34 2.12
N PRO A 50 11.69 -2.15 2.76
CA PRO A 50 12.60 -1.75 3.84
C PRO A 50 12.04 -2.16 5.22
N PHE A 51 12.92 -2.55 6.15
CA PHE A 51 12.52 -2.96 7.51
C PHE A 51 11.63 -1.93 8.22
N CYS A 52 11.94 -0.64 8.09
CA CYS A 52 11.18 0.43 8.74
C CYS A 52 9.70 0.48 8.27
N ALA A 53 9.41 0.21 6.99
CA ALA A 53 8.05 0.23 6.48
C ALA A 53 7.25 -0.99 6.96
N HIS A 54 7.86 -2.17 6.96
CA HIS A 54 7.27 -3.35 7.57
C HIS A 54 7.06 -3.18 9.08
N ALA A 55 7.97 -2.49 9.78
CA ALA A 55 7.82 -2.17 11.19
C ALA A 55 6.63 -1.25 11.44
N CYS A 56 6.44 -0.25 10.58
CA CYS A 56 5.26 0.60 10.61
C CYS A 56 3.97 -0.18 10.35
N TYR A 57 3.92 -1.04 9.33
CA TYR A 57 2.76 -1.91 9.11
C TYR A 57 2.46 -2.78 10.32
N ARG A 58 3.47 -3.46 10.90
CA ARG A 58 3.30 -4.31 12.07
C ARG A 58 2.97 -3.56 13.36
N SER A 59 3.26 -2.26 13.42
CA SER A 59 2.82 -1.41 14.52
C SER A 59 1.31 -1.20 14.50
N PHE A 60 0.65 -1.28 13.34
CA PHE A 60 -0.78 -1.00 13.20
C PHE A 60 -1.64 -2.22 12.81
N SER A 61 -1.07 -3.25 12.19
CA SER A 61 -1.77 -4.45 11.75
C SER A 61 -2.55 -5.21 12.83
N PRO A 62 -2.20 -5.14 14.14
CA PRO A 62 -2.98 -5.77 15.20
C PRO A 62 -4.26 -5.01 15.62
N PHE A 63 -4.44 -3.74 15.23
CA PHE A 63 -5.62 -2.99 15.65
C PHE A 63 -6.87 -3.43 14.89
N PRO A 64 -8.02 -3.59 15.60
CA PRO A 64 -9.27 -3.92 14.94
C PRO A 64 -9.71 -2.77 14.02
N LEU A 65 -10.25 -3.13 12.87
CA LEU A 65 -10.86 -2.23 11.89
C LEU A 65 -12.37 -2.48 11.87
N SER A 66 -13.18 -1.43 11.68
CA SER A 66 -14.64 -1.56 11.56
C SER A 66 -15.11 -2.48 10.44
N CYS A 67 -14.32 -2.62 9.38
CA CYS A 67 -14.63 -3.50 8.25
C CYS A 67 -14.18 -4.95 8.45
N THR A 68 -13.55 -5.29 9.57
CA THR A 68 -13.15 -6.67 9.85
C THR A 68 -14.35 -7.45 10.40
N ASN A 69 -14.79 -8.46 9.65
CA ASN A 69 -15.80 -9.40 10.16
C ASN A 69 -15.19 -10.29 11.25
N THR A 70 -15.91 -10.49 12.34
CA THR A 70 -15.57 -11.54 13.32
C THR A 70 -16.07 -12.89 12.80
N ILE A 71 -15.21 -13.91 12.73
CA ILE A 71 -15.64 -15.27 12.39
C ILE A 71 -16.72 -15.70 13.40
N GLU A 72 -17.90 -16.08 12.90
CA GLU A 72 -18.96 -16.63 13.72
C GLU A 72 -18.52 -17.97 14.33
N ALA A 73 -18.83 -18.19 15.61
CA ALA A 73 -18.55 -19.46 16.26
C ALA A 73 -19.33 -20.59 15.57
N GLY A 74 -18.63 -21.44 14.81
CA GLY A 74 -19.22 -22.51 14.00
C GLY A 74 -19.15 -22.30 12.47
N GLY A 75 -18.59 -21.18 12.01
CA GLY A 75 -18.35 -20.92 10.58
C GLY A 75 -17.22 -21.79 9.99
N HIS A 76 -17.36 -22.18 8.73
CA HIS A 76 -16.35 -22.93 7.96
C HIS A 76 -15.35 -22.04 7.21
N THR A 77 -15.16 -20.78 7.63
CA THR A 77 -14.21 -19.88 6.98
C THR A 77 -12.79 -20.38 7.18
N THR A 78 -12.05 -20.52 6.08
CA THR A 78 -10.64 -20.89 6.13
C THR A 78 -9.78 -19.73 6.62
N ALA A 79 -8.57 -20.03 7.13
CA ALA A 79 -7.64 -18.98 7.53
C ALA A 79 -7.24 -18.07 6.36
N ASP A 80 -7.16 -18.64 5.14
CA ASP A 80 -6.79 -17.91 3.92
C ASP A 80 -7.89 -16.94 3.48
N GLU A 81 -9.16 -17.38 3.51
CA GLU A 81 -10.32 -16.50 3.22
C GLU A 81 -10.39 -15.33 4.21
N LEU A 82 -10.19 -15.60 5.50
CA LEU A 82 -10.17 -14.54 6.52
C LEU A 82 -9.04 -13.55 6.26
N ALA A 83 -7.84 -14.03 5.92
CA ALA A 83 -6.69 -13.18 5.63
C ALA A 83 -6.96 -12.27 4.42
N HIS A 84 -7.57 -12.83 3.37
CA HIS A 84 -7.95 -12.08 2.17
C HIS A 84 -9.01 -11.01 2.48
N ASP A 85 -10.06 -11.34 3.23
CA ASP A 85 -11.08 -10.38 3.64
C ASP A 85 -10.51 -9.23 4.48
N ILE A 86 -9.56 -9.53 5.40
CA ILE A 86 -8.83 -8.52 6.16
C ILE A 86 -8.00 -7.64 5.23
N ALA A 87 -7.36 -8.21 4.21
CA ALA A 87 -6.58 -7.45 3.24
C ALA A 87 -7.47 -6.49 2.42
N LEU A 88 -8.64 -6.92 1.98
CA LEU A 88 -9.64 -6.07 1.31
C LEU A 88 -10.10 -4.91 2.22
N CYS A 89 -10.33 -5.20 3.50
CA CYS A 89 -10.67 -4.19 4.49
C CYS A 89 -9.53 -3.17 4.66
N ARG A 90 -8.28 -3.63 4.82
CA ARG A 90 -7.10 -2.74 4.92
C ARG A 90 -6.88 -1.89 3.67
N ALA A 91 -7.10 -2.45 2.49
CA ALA A 91 -6.89 -1.78 1.21
C ALA A 91 -7.75 -0.53 1.03
N SER A 92 -8.95 -0.51 1.64
CA SER A 92 -9.92 0.60 1.54
C SER A 92 -10.06 1.40 2.85
N ASN A 93 -9.36 1.00 3.93
CA ASN A 93 -9.46 1.67 5.21
C ASN A 93 -8.46 2.84 5.31
N PHE A 94 -8.95 4.07 5.10
CA PHE A 94 -8.10 5.26 5.14
C PHE A 94 -7.40 5.49 6.50
N PRO A 95 -8.04 5.33 7.67
CA PRO A 95 -7.34 5.41 8.97
C PRO A 95 -6.14 4.47 9.09
N PHE A 96 -6.28 3.23 8.62
CA PHE A 96 -5.20 2.25 8.59
C PHE A 96 -4.04 2.70 7.70
N LEU A 97 -4.34 3.03 6.44
CA LEU A 97 -3.33 3.47 5.47
C LEU A 97 -2.65 4.76 5.92
N SER A 98 -3.40 5.79 6.31
CA SER A 98 -2.84 7.07 6.75
C SER A 98 -1.97 6.96 8.01
N SER A 99 -2.31 6.07 8.95
CA SER A 99 -1.49 5.86 10.15
C SER A 99 -0.14 5.23 9.80
N ILE A 100 -0.14 4.24 8.90
CA ILE A 100 1.10 3.60 8.44
C ILE A 100 1.92 4.57 7.58
N ALA A 101 1.27 5.32 6.67
CA ALA A 101 1.94 6.32 5.84
C ALA A 101 2.66 7.37 6.70
N TRP A 102 1.99 7.86 7.74
CA TRP A 102 2.57 8.82 8.67
C TRP A 102 3.71 8.21 9.50
N CYS A 103 3.60 6.95 9.91
CA CYS A 103 4.68 6.23 10.57
C CYS A 103 5.92 6.12 9.67
N VAL A 104 5.74 5.74 8.40
CA VAL A 104 6.84 5.66 7.41
C VAL A 104 7.48 7.04 7.24
N HIS A 105 6.67 8.09 7.16
CA HIS A 105 7.18 9.47 7.08
C HIS A 105 8.06 9.86 8.28
N LEU A 106 7.70 9.42 9.50
CA LEU A 106 8.45 9.75 10.71
C LEU A 106 9.71 8.90 10.92
N TYR A 107 9.64 7.61 10.60
CA TYR A 107 10.66 6.64 11.04
C TYR A 107 11.48 6.02 9.91
N CYS A 108 11.12 6.20 8.64
CA CYS A 108 11.96 5.77 7.53
C CYS A 108 12.91 6.90 7.07
N PRO A 109 14.24 6.69 7.13
CA PRO A 109 15.23 7.70 6.72
C PRO A 109 15.22 7.91 5.21
N GLN A 110 14.94 9.14 4.77
CA GLN A 110 14.79 9.49 3.34
C GLN A 110 16.11 9.38 2.54
N ASP A 111 17.25 9.48 3.23
CA ASP A 111 18.59 9.34 2.64
C ASP A 111 19.00 7.87 2.41
N ALA A 112 18.37 6.93 3.12
CA ALA A 112 18.65 5.50 2.98
C ALA A 112 17.50 4.72 2.32
N VAL A 113 16.26 5.22 2.36
CA VAL A 113 15.07 4.56 1.81
C VAL A 113 14.49 5.43 0.68
N PRO A 114 14.71 5.07 -0.60
CA PRO A 114 14.19 5.85 -1.71
C PRO A 114 12.67 5.73 -1.82
N ALA A 115 12.01 6.77 -2.34
CA ALA A 115 10.56 6.80 -2.50
C ALA A 115 10.01 5.62 -3.32
N SER A 116 10.75 5.17 -4.34
CA SER A 116 10.37 3.99 -5.14
C SER A 116 10.31 2.70 -4.32
N LEU A 117 11.14 2.58 -3.28
CA LEU A 117 11.12 1.41 -2.40
C LEU A 117 9.94 1.46 -1.43
N VAL A 118 9.56 2.66 -0.98
CA VAL A 118 8.34 2.87 -0.20
C VAL A 118 7.09 2.53 -1.01
N GLU A 119 6.98 3.04 -2.24
CA GLU A 119 5.82 2.72 -3.10
C GLU A 119 5.76 1.24 -3.47
N LYS A 120 6.90 0.58 -3.71
CA LYS A 120 6.92 -0.87 -3.93
C LYS A 120 6.35 -1.62 -2.73
N PHE A 121 6.82 -1.32 -1.51
CA PHE A 121 6.25 -1.89 -0.29
C PHE A 121 4.75 -1.58 -0.16
N TRP A 122 4.35 -0.36 -0.52
CA TRP A 122 2.97 0.10 -0.47
C TRP A 122 2.06 -0.74 -1.37
N GLU A 123 2.49 -1.02 -2.59
CA GLU A 123 1.70 -1.77 -3.57
C GLU A 123 1.67 -3.28 -3.30
N THR A 124 2.73 -3.85 -2.69
CA THR A 124 2.85 -5.31 -2.55
C THR A 124 2.60 -5.85 -1.14
N GLU A 125 2.77 -5.04 -0.09
CA GLU A 125 2.81 -5.55 1.29
C GLU A 125 1.79 -4.89 2.24
N ILE A 126 1.33 -3.66 1.97
CA ILE A 126 0.60 -2.85 2.95
C ILE A 126 -0.70 -3.49 3.45
N THR A 127 -1.34 -4.32 2.61
CA THR A 127 -2.60 -5.00 2.91
C THR A 127 -2.37 -6.32 3.64
N GLY A 128 -1.18 -6.91 3.49
CA GLY A 128 -0.84 -8.26 3.94
C GLY A 128 -1.20 -9.37 2.95
N ASP A 129 -1.75 -9.02 1.78
CA ASP A 129 -2.02 -9.94 0.67
C ASP A 129 -1.55 -9.28 -0.64
N VAL A 130 -0.54 -9.87 -1.30
CA VAL A 130 0.06 -9.34 -2.53
C VAL A 130 -0.92 -9.24 -3.70
N SER A 131 -2.05 -9.96 -3.65
CA SER A 131 -3.10 -9.87 -4.66
C SER A 131 -4.04 -8.68 -4.46
N VAL A 132 -3.96 -8.01 -3.30
CA VAL A 132 -4.84 -6.89 -2.93
C VAL A 132 -4.03 -5.60 -2.83
N VAL A 133 -4.23 -4.72 -3.81
CA VAL A 133 -3.57 -3.40 -3.89
C VAL A 133 -4.36 -2.36 -3.07
N PRO A 134 -3.71 -1.44 -2.34
CA PRO A 134 -4.40 -0.36 -1.63
C PRO A 134 -5.15 0.57 -2.60
N GLN A 135 -6.26 1.15 -2.13
CA GLN A 135 -7.09 2.07 -2.90
C GLN A 135 -6.37 3.36 -3.30
N TRP A 136 -5.36 3.77 -2.52
CA TRP A 136 -4.57 4.98 -2.74
C TRP A 136 -3.09 4.64 -2.66
N SER A 137 -2.29 5.29 -3.50
CA SER A 137 -0.82 5.26 -3.41
C SER A 137 -0.32 5.92 -2.12
N TYR A 138 0.95 5.67 -1.75
CA TYR A 138 1.53 6.28 -0.55
C TYR A 138 1.50 7.82 -0.66
N GLY A 139 1.88 8.35 -1.82
CA GLY A 139 1.82 9.79 -2.11
C GLY A 139 0.42 10.39 -1.96
N GLU A 140 -0.62 9.71 -2.47
CA GLU A 140 -2.00 10.18 -2.35
C GLU A 140 -2.47 10.18 -0.89
N VAL A 141 -2.17 9.14 -0.13
CA VAL A 141 -2.51 9.09 1.30
C VAL A 141 -1.83 10.22 2.05
N MET A 142 -0.53 10.42 1.86
CA MET A 142 0.22 11.51 2.49
C MET A 142 -0.34 12.89 2.11
N SER A 143 -0.75 13.10 0.86
CA SER A 143 -1.34 14.36 0.40
C SER A 143 -2.68 14.70 1.06
N ASN A 144 -3.42 13.68 1.53
CA ASN A 144 -4.70 13.86 2.22
C ASN A 144 -4.55 14.08 3.73
N ILE A 145 -3.35 13.92 4.30
CA ILE A 145 -3.07 14.21 5.71
C ILE A 145 -2.85 15.72 5.87
N SER A 146 -3.93 16.45 6.15
CA SER A 146 -3.90 17.91 6.28
C SER A 146 -3.28 18.43 7.59
N ARG A 147 -3.26 17.61 8.64
CA ARG A 147 -2.70 17.95 9.96
C ARG A 147 -1.99 16.75 10.56
N PRO A 148 -0.88 16.96 11.29
CA PRO A 148 -0.23 15.89 12.03
C PRO A 148 -1.22 15.19 12.98
N PRO A 149 -1.29 13.85 12.97
CA PRO A 149 -2.12 13.10 13.91
C PRO A 149 -1.60 13.29 15.34
N THR A 150 -2.52 13.31 16.30
CA THR A 150 -2.19 13.50 17.73
C THR A 150 -2.54 12.29 18.59
N ARG A 151 -3.43 11.41 18.11
CA ARG A 151 -3.82 10.20 18.84
C ARG A 151 -2.69 9.19 18.77
N VAL A 152 -2.20 8.77 19.93
CA VAL A 152 -1.19 7.71 20.04
C VAL A 152 -1.90 6.40 20.38
N LEU A 153 -1.60 5.36 19.62
CA LEU A 153 -2.03 4.01 19.90
C LEU A 153 -0.92 3.25 20.64
N THR A 154 -1.26 2.64 21.77
CA THR A 154 -0.36 1.78 22.55
C THR A 154 -0.97 0.39 22.71
N ALA A 155 -0.15 -0.60 23.05
CA ALA A 155 -0.63 -1.95 23.36
C ALA A 155 -1.66 -1.98 24.52
N GLU A 156 -1.60 -1.00 25.43
CA GLU A 156 -2.58 -0.82 26.52
C GLU A 156 -3.95 -0.33 26.00
N ILE A 157 -3.94 0.48 24.94
CA ILE A 157 -5.14 0.94 24.20
C ILE A 157 -5.64 -0.17 23.25
N GLY A 158 -4.78 -1.10 22.84
CA GLY A 158 -5.07 -2.23 21.95
C GLY A 158 -6.03 -3.30 22.51
N ASN A 159 -6.42 -3.20 23.79
CA ASN A 159 -7.53 -3.99 24.35
C ASN A 159 -8.89 -3.42 23.90
N GLY A 160 -9.13 -3.43 22.58
CA GLY A 160 -10.45 -3.13 21.98
C GLY A 160 -10.62 -1.75 21.35
N ALA A 161 -9.60 -0.88 21.32
CA ALA A 161 -9.71 0.37 20.58
C ALA A 161 -9.59 0.14 19.07
N GLU A 162 -10.65 0.49 18.34
CA GLU A 162 -10.65 0.51 16.88
C GLU A 162 -9.69 1.57 16.33
N LEU A 163 -9.06 1.27 15.19
CA LEU A 163 -8.32 2.23 14.39
C LEU A 163 -9.29 2.93 13.42
N ASN A 164 -9.94 3.98 13.92
CA ASN A 164 -10.96 4.74 13.20
C ASN A 164 -10.49 6.14 12.76
N GLU A 165 -9.30 6.57 13.18
CA GLU A 165 -8.67 7.82 12.76
C GLU A 165 -7.16 7.66 12.60
N THR A 166 -6.54 8.53 11.80
CA THR A 166 -5.07 8.58 11.62
C THR A 166 -4.39 8.73 12.97
N SER A 167 -3.56 7.76 13.33
CA SER A 167 -2.97 7.62 14.65
C SER A 167 -1.45 7.43 14.57
N LEU A 168 -0.78 7.69 15.68
CA LEU A 168 0.65 7.56 15.88
C LEU A 168 0.99 6.23 16.57
N THR A 169 2.12 5.65 16.19
CA THR A 169 2.83 4.66 17.01
C THR A 169 3.97 5.33 17.77
N THR A 170 4.34 4.78 18.93
CA THR A 170 5.47 5.28 19.70
C THR A 170 6.79 4.77 19.14
N MET A 171 7.87 5.53 19.31
CA MET A 171 9.22 5.08 18.96
C MET A 171 9.60 3.77 19.67
N ALA A 172 9.09 3.53 20.88
CA ALA A 172 9.33 2.29 21.60
C ALA A 172 8.68 1.09 20.89
N VAL A 173 7.43 1.21 20.45
CA VAL A 173 6.74 0.17 19.67
C VAL A 173 7.44 -0.03 18.34
N PHE A 174 7.69 1.06 17.60
CA PHE A 174 8.41 1.00 16.32
C PHE A 174 9.75 0.27 16.45
N ASN A 175 10.61 0.65 17.40
CA ASN A 175 11.92 0.04 17.59
C ASN A 175 11.82 -1.45 17.95
N VAL A 176 10.87 -1.85 18.80
CA VAL A 176 10.68 -3.27 19.13
C VAL A 176 10.30 -4.04 17.87
N THR A 177 9.37 -3.50 17.09
CA THR A 177 8.91 -4.14 15.86
C THR A 177 10.02 -4.22 14.81
N GLU A 178 10.72 -3.13 14.54
CA GLU A 178 11.82 -3.08 13.57
C GLU A 178 12.96 -4.01 13.96
N ASN A 179 13.43 -3.94 15.21
CA ASN A 179 14.48 -4.83 15.70
C ASN A 179 14.07 -6.30 15.57
N THR A 180 12.81 -6.64 15.91
CA THR A 180 12.31 -8.01 15.75
C THR A 180 12.42 -8.48 14.30
N LEU A 181 12.07 -7.64 13.32
CA LEU A 181 12.18 -8.00 11.91
C LEU A 181 13.62 -8.17 11.45
N VAL A 182 14.50 -7.26 11.87
CA VAL A 182 15.94 -7.32 11.56
C VAL A 182 16.56 -8.58 12.12
N TYR A 183 16.33 -8.89 13.41
CA TYR A 183 16.86 -10.09 14.04
C TYR A 183 16.26 -11.36 13.45
N PHE A 184 14.94 -11.39 13.21
CA PHE A 184 14.30 -12.54 12.59
C PHE A 184 14.90 -12.83 11.21
N PHE A 185 15.01 -11.82 10.34
CA PHE A 185 15.62 -11.99 9.03
C PHE A 185 17.07 -12.47 9.14
N ARG A 186 17.86 -11.88 10.05
CA ARG A 186 19.26 -12.29 10.28
C ARG A 186 19.37 -13.76 10.66
N GLU A 187 18.58 -14.22 11.63
CA GLU A 187 18.63 -15.61 12.06
C GLU A 187 18.13 -16.56 10.96
N THR A 188 17.04 -16.24 10.26
CA THR A 188 16.58 -17.04 9.12
C THR A 188 17.60 -17.11 7.97
N ALA A 189 18.35 -16.02 7.75
CA ALA A 189 19.43 -16.01 6.77
C ALA A 189 20.60 -16.91 7.21
N LEU A 190 20.98 -16.89 8.50
CA LEU A 190 22.00 -17.79 9.02
C LEU A 190 21.55 -19.26 8.96
N GLU A 191 20.31 -19.55 9.34
CA GLU A 191 19.72 -20.89 9.20
C GLU A 191 19.74 -21.36 7.74
N SER A 192 19.41 -20.47 6.79
CA SER A 192 19.47 -20.76 5.35
C SER A 192 20.89 -21.09 4.88
N ILE A 193 21.88 -20.34 5.35
CA ILE A 193 23.29 -20.53 4.97
C ILE A 193 23.86 -21.82 5.56
N TYR A 194 23.61 -22.09 6.85
CA TYR A 194 24.17 -23.27 7.52
C TYR A 194 23.34 -24.54 7.31
N GLY A 195 22.07 -24.41 6.95
CA GLY A 195 21.19 -25.53 6.58
C GLY A 195 21.35 -25.98 5.13
N TYR A 196 21.97 -25.15 4.28
CA TYR A 196 22.41 -25.51 2.94
C TYR A 196 23.71 -26.34 3.03
N VAL A 197 23.56 -27.63 3.36
CA VAL A 197 24.66 -28.63 3.38
C VAL A 197 24.43 -29.67 2.30
#